data_AF-A0A3A5MBL7-F1
#
_entry.id   AF-A0A3A5MBL7-F1
#
_cell.length_a   1.000
_cell.length_b   1.000
_cell.length_c   1.000
_cell.angle_alpha   90.00
_cell.angle_beta   90.00
_cell.angle_gamma   90.00
#
_symmetry.space_group_name_H-M   'P 1'
#
loop_
_entity.id
_entity.type
_entity.pdbx_description
1 polymer ?
#
loop_
_entity_poly.entity_id
_entity_poly.type
_entity_poly.pdbx_seq_one_letter_code
_entity_poly.pdbx_strand_id
1 'polypeptide(L)'
;MGEDVEAGQGATEQAQRIGERVSRLEAELEQLEADLARARKAQQAWLAGADGEARVGEQLRQLELQGWRMLHDVHWPGRPKANIDHIAVGPGGGAHHRREELVGRGAPPQRRAVPERLHTET
;
A
#
# COMPACT_ATOMS: atom_id res chain seq x y z
N MET A 1 -5.54 32.75 -59.28
CA MET A 1 -5.93 31.41 -58.79
C MET A 1 -4.88 30.81 -57.84
N GLY A 2 -4.12 31.61 -57.07
CA GLY A 2 -3.03 31.11 -56.21
C GLY A 2 -3.21 31.33 -54.71
N GLU A 3 -3.96 32.35 -54.29
CA GLU A 3 -4.05 32.78 -52.88
C GLU A 3 -4.97 31.88 -52.02
N ASP A 4 -6.00 31.27 -52.60
CA ASP A 4 -6.94 30.39 -51.88
C ASP A 4 -6.31 29.04 -51.47
N VAL A 5 -5.29 28.59 -52.22
CA VAL A 5 -4.59 27.32 -51.96
C VAL A 5 -3.68 27.43 -50.73
N GLU A 6 -3.02 28.57 -50.56
CA GLU A 6 -2.10 28.85 -49.45
C GLU A 6 -2.86 29.06 -48.13
N ALA A 7 -4.01 29.75 -48.18
CA ALA A 7 -4.91 29.92 -47.04
C ALA A 7 -5.52 28.57 -46.57
N GLY A 8 -5.86 27.67 -47.50
CA GLY A 8 -6.37 26.32 -47.19
C GLY A 8 -5.30 25.38 -46.60
N GLN A 9 -4.05 25.53 -47.03
CA GLN A 9 -2.90 24.78 -46.49
C GLN A 9 -2.64 25.14 -45.01
N GLY A 10 -2.64 26.43 -44.66
CA GLY A 10 -2.44 26.88 -43.28
C GLY A 10 -3.53 26.38 -42.31
N ALA A 11 -4.79 26.37 -42.74
CA ALA A 11 -5.90 25.84 -41.94
C ALA A 11 -5.77 24.31 -41.70
N THR A 12 -5.32 23.57 -42.72
CA THR A 12 -5.12 22.12 -42.65
C THR A 12 -3.98 21.76 -41.69
N GLU A 13 -2.84 22.46 -41.79
CA GLU A 13 -1.72 22.26 -40.85
C GLU A 13 -2.11 22.58 -39.41
N GLN A 14 -2.89 23.64 -39.20
CA GLN A 14 -3.36 24.00 -37.86
C GLN A 14 -4.32 22.96 -37.29
N ALA A 15 -5.22 22.42 -38.12
CA ALA A 15 -6.10 21.32 -37.73
C ALA A 15 -5.31 20.05 -37.37
N GLN A 16 -4.26 19.71 -38.13
CA GLN A 16 -3.37 18.58 -37.82
C GLN A 16 -2.66 18.78 -36.48
N ARG A 17 -2.06 19.96 -36.23
CA ARG A 17 -1.40 20.28 -34.94
C ARG A 17 -2.36 20.17 -33.76
N ILE A 18 -3.61 20.62 -33.93
CA ILE A 18 -4.65 20.49 -32.90
C ILE A 18 -5.00 19.02 -32.69
N GLY A 19 -5.18 18.24 -33.76
CA GLY A 19 -5.47 16.81 -33.68
C GLY A 19 -4.38 16.02 -32.94
N GLU A 20 -3.11 16.25 -33.28
CA GLU A 20 -1.97 15.62 -32.59
C GLU A 20 -1.93 15.97 -31.10
N ARG A 21 -2.24 17.22 -30.76
CA ARG A 21 -2.32 17.65 -29.36
C ARG A 21 -3.48 16.96 -28.63
N VAL A 22 -4.65 16.83 -29.26
CA VAL A 22 -5.80 16.13 -28.70
C VAL A 22 -5.43 14.66 -28.45
N SER A 23 -4.90 13.96 -29.45
CA SER A 23 -4.53 12.54 -29.29
C SER A 23 -3.47 12.32 -28.20
N ARG A 24 -2.52 13.26 -28.05
CA ARG A 24 -1.53 13.20 -26.95
C ARG A 24 -2.20 13.35 -25.59
N LEU A 25 -3.09 14.32 -25.45
CA LEU A 25 -3.81 14.58 -24.19
C LEU A 25 -4.74 13.41 -23.83
N GLU A 26 -5.38 12.80 -24.81
CA GLU A 26 -6.20 11.59 -24.62
C GLU A 26 -5.36 10.42 -24.09
N ALA A 27 -4.19 10.18 -24.69
CA ALA A 27 -3.28 9.12 -24.22
C ALA A 27 -2.74 9.40 -22.81
N GLU A 28 -2.43 10.66 -22.49
CA GLU A 28 -2.00 11.06 -21.14
C GLU A 28 -3.11 10.86 -20.11
N LEU A 29 -4.35 11.19 -20.45
CA LEU A 29 -5.51 10.97 -19.59
C LEU A 29 -5.70 9.47 -19.30
N GLU A 30 -5.64 8.62 -20.32
CA GLU A 30 -5.75 7.16 -20.16
C GLU A 30 -4.67 6.62 -19.19
N GLN A 31 -3.43 7.09 -19.32
CA GLN A 31 -2.35 6.69 -18.43
C GLN A 31 -2.59 7.15 -16.98
N LEU A 32 -3.03 8.40 -16.79
CA LEU A 32 -3.32 8.95 -15.46
C LEU A 32 -4.49 8.21 -14.79
N GLU A 33 -5.52 7.85 -15.54
CA GLU A 33 -6.64 7.05 -15.02
C GLU A 33 -6.17 5.66 -14.57
N ALA A 34 -5.30 5.02 -15.35
CA ALA A 34 -4.71 3.74 -14.99
C ALA A 34 -3.85 3.83 -13.72
N ASP A 35 -3.05 4.88 -13.57
CA ASP A 35 -2.25 5.14 -12.36
C ASP A 35 -3.14 5.40 -11.13
N LEU A 36 -4.19 6.19 -11.28
CA LEU A 36 -5.15 6.45 -10.21
C LEU A 36 -5.86 5.17 -9.76
N ALA A 37 -6.25 4.31 -10.70
CA ALA A 37 -6.87 3.02 -10.39
C ALA A 37 -5.92 2.12 -9.58
N ARG A 38 -4.64 2.06 -9.96
CA ARG A 38 -3.60 1.33 -9.21
C ARG A 38 -3.42 1.88 -7.79
N ALA A 39 -3.33 3.20 -7.65
CA ALA A 39 -3.15 3.86 -6.36
C ALA A 39 -4.33 3.63 -5.42
N ARG A 40 -5.58 3.71 -5.92
CA ARG A 40 -6.79 3.42 -5.15
C ARG A 40 -6.82 1.97 -4.68
N LYS A 41 -6.48 1.02 -5.56
CA LYS A 41 -6.41 -0.40 -5.18
C LYS A 41 -5.36 -0.64 -4.09
N ALA A 42 -4.19 0.00 -4.21
CA ALA A 42 -3.16 -0.07 -3.19
C ALA A 42 -3.65 0.50 -1.85
N GLN A 43 -4.26 1.69 -1.86
CA GLN A 43 -4.86 2.30 -0.65
C GLN A 43 -5.92 1.39 0.00
N GLN A 44 -6.80 0.79 -0.78
CA GLN A 44 -7.81 -0.15 -0.26
C GLN A 44 -7.15 -1.38 0.37
N ALA A 45 -6.09 -1.91 -0.24
CA ALA A 45 -5.33 -3.01 0.35
C ALA A 45 -4.65 -2.61 1.66
N TRP A 46 -4.11 -1.38 1.75
CA TRP A 46 -3.55 -0.81 2.98
C TRP A 46 -4.60 -0.75 4.10
N LEU A 47 -5.76 -0.17 3.80
CA LEU A 47 -6.84 -0.03 4.77
C LEU A 47 -7.38 -1.40 5.21
N ALA A 48 -7.60 -2.32 4.28
CA ALA A 48 -8.04 -3.67 4.61
C ALA A 48 -7.02 -4.44 5.47
N GLY A 49 -5.73 -4.26 5.20
CA GLY A 49 -4.65 -4.80 6.04
C GLY A 49 -4.70 -4.23 7.46
N ALA A 50 -4.80 -2.91 7.60
CA ALA A 50 -4.88 -2.23 8.89
C ALA A 50 -6.12 -2.64 9.70
N ASP A 51 -7.29 -2.75 9.05
CA ASP A 51 -8.52 -3.24 9.68
C ASP A 51 -8.39 -4.72 10.11
N GLY A 52 -7.70 -5.53 9.30
CA GLY A 52 -7.38 -6.92 9.62
C GLY A 52 -6.51 -7.03 10.87
N GLU A 53 -5.42 -6.26 10.93
CA GLU A 53 -4.51 -6.19 12.07
C GLU A 53 -5.23 -5.70 13.33
N ALA A 54 -6.11 -4.69 13.22
CA ALA A 54 -6.90 -4.20 14.34
C ALA A 54 -7.86 -5.27 14.90
N ARG A 55 -8.52 -6.03 14.03
CA ARG A 55 -9.40 -7.15 14.43
C ARG A 55 -8.62 -8.28 15.09
N VAL A 56 -7.45 -8.65 14.55
CA VAL A 56 -6.57 -9.63 15.18
C VAL A 56 -6.15 -9.15 16.57
N GLY A 57 -5.71 -7.89 16.69
CA GLY A 57 -5.34 -7.29 17.97
C GLY A 57 -6.48 -7.32 19.00
N GLU A 58 -7.71 -7.06 18.59
CA GLU A 58 -8.88 -7.18 19.48
C GLU A 58 -9.14 -8.62 19.91
N GLN A 59 -9.11 -9.58 18.98
CA GLN A 59 -9.27 -11.00 19.33
C GLN A 59 -8.20 -11.49 20.32
N LEU A 60 -6.95 -11.07 20.13
CA LEU A 60 -5.86 -11.43 21.05
C LEU A 60 -6.08 -10.83 22.45
N ARG A 61 -6.49 -9.56 22.54
CA ARG A 61 -6.84 -8.94 23.84
C ARG A 61 -7.97 -9.69 24.54
N GLN A 62 -9.00 -10.10 23.81
CA GLN A 62 -10.11 -10.86 24.39
C GLN A 62 -9.65 -12.23 24.94
N LEU A 63 -8.70 -12.89 24.27
CA LEU A 63 -8.10 -14.13 24.79
C LEU A 63 -7.29 -13.87 26.06
N GLU A 64 -6.49 -12.81 26.11
CA GLU A 64 -5.74 -12.44 27.31
C GLU A 64 -6.65 -12.18 28.52
N LEU A 65 -7.76 -11.46 28.32
CA LEU A 65 -8.77 -11.23 29.35
C LEU A 65 -9.43 -12.52 29.86
N GLN A 66 -9.48 -13.57 29.03
CA GLN A 66 -9.97 -14.91 29.39
C GLN A 66 -8.88 -15.79 30.04
N GLY A 67 -7.72 -15.21 30.39
CA GLY A 67 -6.64 -15.90 31.10
C GLY A 67 -5.64 -16.60 30.19
N TRP A 68 -5.67 -16.34 28.88
CA TRP A 68 -4.65 -16.84 27.96
C TRP A 68 -3.37 -16.01 28.06
N ARG A 69 -2.23 -16.64 27.86
CA ARG A 69 -0.94 -15.96 27.76
C ARG A 69 -0.49 -15.92 26.30
N MET A 70 -0.12 -14.74 25.84
CA MET A 70 0.39 -14.52 24.49
C MET A 70 1.91 -14.44 24.46
N LEU A 71 2.53 -15.07 23.47
CA LEU A 71 3.93 -14.86 23.08
C LEU A 71 3.94 -14.27 21.67
N HIS A 72 4.66 -13.17 21.51
CA HIS A 72 4.77 -12.47 20.23
C HIS A 72 6.19 -12.64 19.66
N ASP A 73 6.31 -12.62 18.34
CA ASP A 73 7.59 -12.60 17.60
C ASP A 73 8.57 -13.71 18.06
N VAL A 74 8.08 -14.95 18.11
CA VAL A 74 8.84 -16.10 18.60
C VAL A 74 9.66 -16.69 17.47
N HIS A 75 10.98 -16.78 17.65
CA HIS A 75 11.84 -17.42 16.66
C HIS A 75 11.48 -18.88 16.44
N TRP A 76 11.47 -19.31 15.18
CA TRP A 76 11.24 -20.70 14.83
C TRP A 76 12.47 -21.56 15.17
N PRO A 77 12.34 -22.58 16.04
CA PRO A 77 13.45 -23.45 16.38
C PRO A 77 14.01 -24.17 15.15
N GLY A 78 15.30 -23.97 14.86
CA GLY A 78 15.97 -24.56 13.70
C GLY A 78 15.76 -23.81 12.37
N ARG A 79 15.07 -22.66 12.36
CA ARG A 79 14.95 -21.78 11.18
C ARG A 79 15.21 -20.32 11.56
N PRO A 80 16.47 -19.84 11.52
CA PRO A 80 16.85 -18.52 12.05
C PRO A 80 16.30 -17.32 11.28
N LYS A 81 15.64 -17.53 10.13
CA LYS A 81 15.00 -16.46 9.34
C LYS A 81 13.47 -16.50 9.41
N ALA A 82 12.89 -17.39 10.21
CA ALA A 82 11.45 -17.54 10.34
C ALA A 82 11.01 -17.21 11.77
N ASN A 83 10.01 -16.35 11.88
CA ASN A 83 9.38 -15.98 13.14
C ASN A 83 7.92 -16.46 13.14
N ILE A 84 7.41 -16.76 14.32
CA ILE A 84 6.01 -17.02 14.60
C ILE A 84 5.46 -15.74 15.20
N ASP A 85 4.50 -15.13 14.51
CA ASP A 85 3.99 -13.82 14.92
C ASP A 85 3.33 -13.87 16.30
N HIS A 86 2.45 -14.85 16.55
CA HIS A 86 1.70 -15.01 17.78
C HIS A 86 1.52 -16.48 18.20
N ILE A 87 1.74 -16.77 19.48
CA ILE A 87 1.38 -18.05 20.13
C ILE A 87 0.46 -17.75 21.32
N ALA A 88 -0.70 -18.40 21.36
CA ALA A 88 -1.64 -18.31 22.47
C ALA A 88 -1.58 -19.59 23.33
N VAL A 89 -1.36 -19.44 24.63
CA VAL A 89 -1.32 -20.55 25.60
C VAL A 89 -2.53 -20.42 26.53
N GLY A 90 -3.41 -21.42 26.49
CA GLY A 90 -4.65 -21.39 27.25
C GLY A 90 -4.48 -21.73 28.74
N PRO A 91 -5.47 -21.40 29.59
CA PRO A 91 -5.44 -21.62 31.04
C PRO A 91 -5.26 -23.09 31.49
N GLY A 92 -5.35 -24.05 30.58
CA GLY A 92 -5.10 -25.49 30.82
C GLY A 92 -3.76 -26.01 30.29
N GLY A 93 -2.87 -25.15 29.78
CA GLY A 93 -1.55 -25.54 29.23
C GLY A 93 -1.54 -25.96 27.76
N GLY A 94 -2.68 -25.94 27.07
CA GLY A 94 -2.76 -26.20 25.62
C GLY A 94 -2.37 -24.97 24.80
N ALA A 95 -1.38 -25.10 23.91
CA ALA A 95 -1.01 -24.04 22.96
C ALA A 95 -1.88 -24.15 21.70
N HIS A 96 -2.63 -23.09 21.39
CA HIS A 96 -3.30 -22.96 20.10
C HIS A 96 -2.45 -22.04 19.21
N HIS A 97 -1.98 -22.58 18.08
CA HIS A 97 -1.20 -21.84 17.09
C HIS A 97 -2.08 -21.64 15.85
N ARG A 98 -2.26 -20.38 15.42
CA ARG A 98 -2.93 -20.06 14.16
C ARG A 98 -1.85 -19.63 13.18
N ARG A 99 -1.68 -20.38 12.09
CA ARG A 99 -0.80 -20.02 10.96
C ARG A 99 -1.59 -19.13 10.00
N GLU A 100 -1.29 -17.84 9.97
CA GLU A 100 -1.68 -16.97 8.85
C GLU A 100 -0.42 -16.70 8.01
N GLU A 101 -0.25 -17.47 6.94
CA GLU A 101 0.74 -17.13 5.91
C GLU A 101 0.13 -16.07 5.00
N LEU A 102 0.18 -14.81 5.46
CA LEU A 102 -0.06 -13.67 4.61
C LEU A 102 1.26 -13.35 3.88
N VAL A 103 1.45 -13.95 2.69
CA VAL A 103 2.32 -13.34 1.67
C VAL A 103 1.60 -12.08 1.16
N GLY A 104 1.53 -11.08 2.02
CA GLY A 104 1.26 -9.70 1.63
C GLY A 104 2.53 -9.16 1.02
N ARG A 105 2.48 -8.65 -0.21
CA ARG A 105 3.55 -7.81 -0.75
C ARG A 105 3.70 -6.64 0.24
N GLY A 106 4.76 -6.72 1.04
CA GLY A 106 4.96 -5.89 2.22
C GLY A 106 4.88 -4.41 1.91
N ALA A 107 4.41 -3.66 2.89
CA ALA A 107 4.62 -2.22 2.97
C ALA A 107 6.10 -1.94 2.88
N PRO A 108 6.52 -0.86 2.22
CA PRO A 108 7.85 -0.34 2.48
C PRO A 108 7.98 -0.07 3.98
N PRO A 109 9.14 -0.38 4.59
CA PRO A 109 9.34 -0.31 6.03
C PRO A 109 9.07 1.12 6.53
N GLN A 110 8.23 1.24 7.55
CA GLN A 110 8.02 2.49 8.26
C GLN A 110 9.34 2.89 8.94
N ARG A 111 10.07 3.84 8.33
CA ARG A 111 11.21 4.49 8.97
C ARG A 111 10.68 5.22 10.21
N ARG A 112 11.10 4.77 11.40
CA ARG A 112 10.92 5.53 12.64
C ARG A 112 11.45 6.95 12.42
N ALA A 113 10.59 7.95 12.53
CA ALA A 113 11.02 9.34 12.64
C ALA A 113 11.88 9.47 13.91
N VAL A 114 13.13 9.86 13.71
CA VAL A 114 14.03 10.24 14.81
C VAL A 114 13.56 11.62 15.29
N PRO A 115 13.22 11.82 16.57
CA PRO A 115 12.90 13.15 17.06
C PRO A 115 14.16 14.01 17.03
N GLU A 116 14.10 15.09 16.27
CA GLU A 116 15.11 16.14 16.20
C GLU A 116 15.25 16.77 17.58
N ARG A 117 16.43 16.64 18.20
CA ARG A 117 16.73 17.26 19.49
C ARG A 117 16.86 18.76 19.27
N LEU A 118 15.92 19.53 19.81
CA LEU A 118 16.03 20.97 19.98
C LEU A 118 17.24 21.26 20.87
N HIS A 119 18.32 21.76 20.26
CA HIS A 119 19.41 22.42 20.97
C HIS A 119 18.90 23.80 21.43
N THR A 120 18.62 23.95 22.72
CA THR A 120 18.61 25.27 23.36
C THR A 120 20.04 25.58 23.78
N GLU A 121 20.74 26.42 23.03
CA GLU A 121 21.91 27.13 23.54
C GLU A 121 21.43 28.24 24.49
N THR A 122 22.13 28.36 25.61
CA THR A 122 22.02 29.45 26.60
C THR A 122 23.17 30.40 26.39
#